data_AF-A0A2E1V7P0-F1
#
_entry.id   AF-A0A2E1V7P0-F1
#
_cell.length_a   1.000
_cell.length_b   1.000
_cell.length_c   1.000
_cell.angle_alpha   90.00
_cell.angle_beta   90.00
_cell.angle_gamma   90.00
#
_symmetry.space_group_name_H-M   'P 1'
#
loop_
_entity.id
_entity.type
_entity.pdbx_description
1 polymer ?
#
loop_
_entity_poly.entity_id
_entity_poly.type
_entity_poly.pdbx_seq_one_letter_code
_entity_poly.pdbx_strand_id
1 'polypeptide(L)'
;MLDEGLWVDSYRGGAMTITHEVLHALGLEHPFAGYMVAPEHVDTQYYSLLSYTSSHTDTYYPDAPMIADIAAIQHLYGANEATNAGDDIYQFDSQAVFLGTIWDAGGEDTIRQTGERDAVINLNPGQHSRVGASPTHSDVYSVETIGFSDTDTISHIVLDDETDGWAEIHEDNQAFRLVHDPDTSNLDGDGLLSFAVYTQGGTFDRYVVDNHDVEVGLRENLHIAQGVMIENAHGGQGDDVLVGNHGDNRLNGGAGDDLLTGGAGADVFVFDPGFDDDTISDFDVNEDRLDLSGMIIDSAELVGADTVIRITGEGTITFNDIDVTAFIGTDDFLI
;
A
#
# COMPACT_ATOMS: atom_id res chain seq x y z
N MET A 1 25.53 -8.01 30.33
CA MET A 1 26.70 -7.21 30.78
C MET A 1 27.82 -7.27 29.74
N LEU A 2 27.75 -6.64 28.57
CA LEU A 2 27.04 -5.43 28.10
C LEU A 2 25.85 -5.85 27.20
N ASP A 3 24.61 -6.04 27.69
CA ASP A 3 23.56 -5.06 28.05
C ASP A 3 23.58 -3.73 27.28
N GLU A 4 22.53 -3.56 26.46
CA GLU A 4 22.00 -2.33 25.86
C GLU A 4 22.94 -1.59 24.90
N GLY A 5 23.03 -2.13 23.68
CA GLY A 5 23.60 -1.41 22.54
C GLY A 5 22.66 -0.29 22.10
N LEU A 6 23.11 0.96 22.29
CA LEU A 6 22.69 2.19 21.61
C LEU A 6 21.73 1.98 20.41
N TRP A 7 20.44 1.88 20.67
CA TRP A 7 19.40 2.08 19.67
C TRP A 7 19.23 3.58 19.51
N VAL A 8 19.91 4.17 18.52
CA VAL A 8 19.72 5.60 18.22
C VAL A 8 18.49 5.79 17.34
N ASP A 9 17.95 4.77 16.67
CA ASP A 9 16.69 4.97 15.96
C ASP A 9 15.97 3.70 15.50
N SER A 10 14.89 3.33 16.18
CA SER A 10 13.93 2.32 15.68
C SER A 10 13.07 2.87 14.52
N TYR A 11 13.12 4.18 14.29
CA TYR A 11 12.18 4.96 13.47
C TYR A 11 12.88 5.75 12.35
N ARG A 12 14.18 5.54 12.17
CA ARG A 12 15.05 6.10 11.11
C ARG A 12 15.29 7.63 11.11
N GLY A 13 14.83 8.39 12.09
CA GLY A 13 15.08 9.84 12.21
C GLY A 13 16.56 10.27 12.16
N GLY A 14 17.48 9.50 12.73
CA GLY A 14 18.92 9.75 12.70
C GLY A 14 19.52 9.49 11.32
N ALA A 15 19.06 8.45 10.62
CA ALA A 15 19.45 8.17 9.24
C ALA A 15 18.92 9.26 8.29
N MET A 16 17.65 9.64 8.46
CA MET A 16 17.03 10.77 7.78
C MET A 16 17.87 12.04 7.95
N THR A 17 18.22 12.41 9.20
CA THR A 17 19.01 13.63 9.48
C THR A 17 20.37 13.60 8.78
N ILE A 18 21.04 12.45 8.74
CA ILE A 18 22.32 12.32 8.03
C ILE A 18 22.12 12.55 6.52
N THR A 19 21.12 11.91 5.92
CA THR A 19 20.79 12.09 4.50
C THR A 19 20.41 13.54 4.19
N HIS A 20 19.64 14.19 5.07
CA HIS A 20 19.24 15.60 4.97
C HIS A 20 20.45 16.53 4.88
N GLU A 21 21.40 16.40 5.81
CA GLU A 21 22.60 17.23 5.83
C GLU A 21 23.56 16.91 4.66
N VAL A 22 23.58 15.67 4.18
CA VAL A 22 24.34 15.31 2.96
C VAL A 22 23.73 15.99 1.73
N LEU A 23 22.41 16.01 1.58
CA LEU A 23 21.74 16.70 0.48
C LEU A 23 22.03 18.21 0.51
N HIS A 24 22.07 18.84 1.68
CA HIS A 24 22.57 20.21 1.83
C HIS A 24 24.03 20.38 1.41
N ALA A 25 24.92 19.48 1.83
CA ALA A 25 26.33 19.52 1.45
C ALA A 25 26.54 19.34 -0.06
N LEU A 26 25.60 18.67 -0.74
CA LEU A 26 25.52 18.53 -2.19
C LEU A 26 24.80 19.70 -2.88
N GLY A 27 24.40 20.73 -2.14
CA GLY A 27 23.89 21.99 -2.69
C GLY A 27 22.38 22.08 -2.86
N LEU A 28 21.60 21.16 -2.28
CA LEU A 28 20.14 21.29 -2.24
C LEU A 28 19.72 22.17 -1.04
N GLU A 29 18.64 22.92 -1.21
CA GLU A 29 18.03 23.79 -0.19
C GLU A 29 16.68 23.22 0.24
N HIS A 30 16.16 23.66 1.40
CA HIS A 30 14.82 23.29 1.83
C HIS A 30 13.76 23.75 0.82
N PRO A 31 12.68 22.97 0.58
CA PRO A 31 11.64 23.33 -0.39
C PRO A 31 10.85 24.61 -0.02
N PHE A 32 10.84 24.99 1.27
CA PHE A 32 10.19 26.20 1.79
C PHE A 32 11.14 27.40 1.94
N ALA A 33 12.44 27.24 1.65
CA ALA A 33 13.44 28.29 1.79
C ALA A 33 14.20 28.52 0.47
N GLY A 34 14.89 29.66 0.35
CA GLY A 34 15.72 29.95 -0.82
C GLY A 34 15.12 30.95 -1.82
N TYR A 35 15.66 30.95 -3.05
CA TYR A 35 15.31 31.92 -4.11
C TYR A 35 14.02 31.57 -4.87
N MET A 36 13.59 30.30 -4.81
CA MET A 36 12.35 29.79 -5.41
C MET A 36 11.76 28.72 -4.49
N VAL A 37 10.58 28.99 -3.95
CA VAL A 37 9.85 28.07 -3.06
C VAL A 37 9.14 27.03 -3.93
N ALA A 38 9.21 25.75 -3.54
CA ALA A 38 8.53 24.66 -4.21
C ALA A 38 6.99 24.76 -4.03
N PRO A 39 6.19 24.15 -4.91
CA PRO A 39 4.75 24.01 -4.67
C PRO A 39 4.47 23.32 -3.33
N GLU A 40 3.37 23.70 -2.66
CA GLU A 40 3.00 23.19 -1.33
C GLU A 40 2.94 21.65 -1.26
N HIS A 41 2.50 20.99 -2.33
CA HIS A 41 2.45 19.52 -2.39
C HIS A 41 3.83 18.85 -2.38
N VAL A 42 4.90 19.54 -2.79
CA VAL A 42 6.28 19.03 -2.79
C VAL A 42 6.95 19.27 -1.43
N ASP A 43 6.47 20.24 -0.65
CA ASP A 43 6.98 20.52 0.69
C ASP A 43 6.41 19.56 1.74
N THR A 44 6.68 18.27 1.53
CA THR A 44 6.43 17.20 2.50
C THR A 44 7.53 16.13 2.39
N GLN A 45 7.73 15.37 3.48
CA GLN A 45 8.70 14.27 3.52
C GLN A 45 8.39 13.11 2.55
N TYR A 46 7.22 13.07 1.92
CA TYR A 46 6.93 12.14 0.82
C TYR A 46 7.67 12.48 -0.47
N TYR A 47 7.88 13.77 -0.73
CA TYR A 47 8.43 14.25 -1.98
C TYR A 47 9.88 14.73 -1.82
N SER A 48 10.23 15.28 -0.65
CA SER A 48 11.58 15.71 -0.34
C SER A 48 11.94 15.47 1.12
N LEU A 49 13.04 14.77 1.35
CA LEU A 49 13.64 14.56 2.67
C LEU A 49 14.11 15.89 3.30
N LEU A 50 14.26 16.94 2.49
CA LEU A 50 14.56 18.29 2.95
C LEU A 50 13.34 19.04 3.52
N SER A 51 12.13 18.51 3.40
CA SER A 51 10.96 19.11 4.03
C SER A 51 10.96 18.90 5.55
N TYR A 52 10.42 19.88 6.27
CA TYR A 52 10.09 19.77 7.70
C TYR A 52 8.62 19.39 7.94
N THR A 53 7.82 19.29 6.88
CA THR A 53 6.43 18.84 6.96
C THR A 53 6.42 17.31 6.92
N SER A 54 6.04 16.68 8.04
CA SER A 54 6.11 15.22 8.22
C SER A 54 5.02 14.45 7.45
N SER A 55 5.30 13.17 7.17
CA SER A 55 4.46 12.25 6.41
C SER A 55 3.40 11.52 7.27
N HIS A 56 2.51 12.26 7.93
CA HIS A 56 1.37 11.77 8.73
C HIS A 56 1.67 11.24 10.16
N THR A 57 2.86 10.72 10.48
CA THR A 57 3.20 10.35 11.88
C THR A 57 4.67 10.64 12.22
N ASP A 58 4.92 11.06 13.46
CA ASP A 58 6.28 11.33 13.98
C ASP A 58 7.13 10.04 14.17
N THR A 59 6.68 8.90 13.66
CA THR A 59 7.21 7.56 13.97
C THR A 59 7.92 6.86 12.81
N TYR A 60 7.88 7.33 11.56
CA TYR A 60 8.70 6.71 10.50
C TYR A 60 9.17 7.75 9.49
N TYR A 61 10.48 7.81 9.27
CA TYR A 61 11.12 8.79 8.41
C TYR A 61 11.79 8.15 7.20
N PRO A 62 11.80 8.81 6.03
CA PRO A 62 12.59 8.37 4.90
C PRO A 62 14.08 8.47 5.25
N ASP A 63 14.87 7.45 4.92
CA ASP A 63 16.32 7.43 5.15
C ASP A 63 17.15 7.63 3.88
N ALA A 64 16.49 7.65 2.71
CA ALA A 64 17.07 7.88 1.40
C ALA A 64 16.45 9.11 0.70
N PRO A 65 17.12 9.68 -0.31
CA PRO A 65 16.56 10.79 -1.09
C PRO A 65 15.20 10.44 -1.70
N MET A 66 14.23 11.34 -1.57
CA MET A 66 12.89 11.18 -2.14
C MET A 66 12.83 11.71 -3.58
N ILE A 67 11.70 11.53 -4.26
CA ILE A 67 11.58 11.79 -5.70
C ILE A 67 12.05 13.19 -6.14
N ALA A 68 11.74 14.25 -5.39
CA ALA A 68 12.19 15.60 -5.71
C ALA A 68 13.68 15.79 -5.44
N ASP A 69 14.23 15.14 -4.40
CA ASP A 69 15.65 15.17 -4.09
C ASP A 69 16.47 14.47 -5.19
N ILE A 70 15.98 13.33 -5.68
CA ILE A 70 16.57 12.58 -6.80
C ILE A 70 16.55 13.45 -8.06
N ALA A 71 15.42 14.05 -8.40
CA ALA A 71 15.34 14.93 -9.57
C ALA A 71 16.30 16.13 -9.46
N ALA A 72 16.39 16.75 -8.28
CA ALA A 72 17.27 17.90 -8.04
C ALA A 72 18.75 17.51 -8.11
N ILE A 73 19.16 16.40 -7.49
CA ILE A 73 20.56 15.98 -7.49
C ILE A 73 21.00 15.55 -8.89
N GLN A 74 20.13 14.86 -9.65
CA GLN A 74 20.39 14.50 -11.03
C GLN A 74 20.46 15.72 -11.95
N HIS A 75 19.69 16.78 -11.68
CA HIS A 75 19.82 18.04 -12.41
C HIS A 75 21.20 18.67 -12.23
N LEU A 76 21.76 18.61 -11.02
CA LEU A 76 23.07 19.21 -10.71
C LEU A 76 24.24 18.36 -11.22
N TYR A 77 24.13 17.04 -11.15
CA TYR A 77 25.28 16.13 -11.32
C TYR A 77 25.13 15.09 -12.43
N GLY A 78 23.95 14.99 -13.05
CA GLY A 78 23.59 13.93 -13.97
C GLY A 78 23.06 12.68 -13.26
N ALA A 79 22.27 11.89 -13.99
CA ALA A 79 21.77 10.60 -13.53
C ALA A 79 22.89 9.54 -13.53
N ASN A 80 22.86 8.64 -12.54
CA ASN A 80 23.79 7.50 -12.52
C ASN A 80 23.17 6.32 -13.28
N GLU A 81 23.60 6.13 -14.53
CA GLU A 81 23.13 5.07 -15.44
C GLU A 81 23.70 3.67 -15.12
N ALA A 82 24.37 3.50 -13.97
CA ALA A 82 24.93 2.22 -13.55
C ALA A 82 24.27 1.63 -12.30
N THR A 83 23.38 2.37 -11.63
CA THR A 83 22.64 1.84 -10.47
C THR A 83 21.61 0.84 -10.97
N ASN A 84 21.63 -0.39 -10.45
CA ASN A 84 20.61 -1.40 -10.71
C ASN A 84 20.34 -1.63 -12.21
N ALA A 85 21.37 -1.55 -13.07
CA ALA A 85 21.20 -1.60 -14.52
C ALA A 85 20.95 -3.02 -15.08
N GLY A 86 20.34 -3.92 -14.31
CA GLY A 86 19.93 -5.25 -14.75
C GLY A 86 18.61 -5.65 -14.09
N ASP A 87 18.13 -6.85 -14.37
CA ASP A 87 16.81 -7.28 -13.91
C ASP A 87 16.72 -7.38 -12.37
N ASP A 88 16.02 -6.42 -11.75
CA ASP A 88 15.94 -6.25 -10.31
C ASP A 88 14.51 -6.47 -9.77
N ILE A 89 14.43 -6.99 -8.53
CA ILE A 89 13.15 -7.23 -7.83
C ILE A 89 13.09 -6.36 -6.58
N TYR A 90 12.17 -5.39 -6.60
CA TYR A 90 11.84 -4.51 -5.49
C TYR A 90 10.69 -5.13 -4.67
N GLN A 91 11.05 -5.87 -3.63
CA GLN A 91 10.09 -6.61 -2.81
C GLN A 91 9.69 -5.85 -1.54
N PHE A 92 8.38 -5.83 -1.26
CA PHE A 92 7.76 -5.22 -0.09
C PHE A 92 6.97 -6.27 0.70
N ASP A 93 7.19 -6.29 2.01
CA ASP A 93 6.52 -7.20 2.95
C ASP A 93 5.34 -6.45 3.59
N SER A 94 4.15 -7.03 3.57
CA SER A 94 2.93 -6.44 4.14
C SER A 94 3.06 -6.09 5.63
N GLN A 95 4.04 -6.65 6.33
CA GLN A 95 4.34 -6.40 7.75
C GLN A 95 5.48 -5.39 7.96
N ALA A 96 6.16 -4.96 6.89
CA ALA A 96 7.28 -4.01 6.98
C ALA A 96 6.91 -2.65 6.38
N VAL A 97 7.09 -1.60 7.19
CA VAL A 97 6.90 -0.23 6.73
C VAL A 97 8.00 0.16 5.76
N PHE A 98 7.61 0.71 4.62
CA PHE A 98 8.50 1.31 3.65
C PHE A 98 8.09 2.75 3.38
N LEU A 99 9.09 3.63 3.17
CA LEU A 99 8.90 4.97 2.62
C LEU A 99 10.14 5.30 1.78
N GLY A 100 9.98 5.49 0.49
CA GLY A 100 11.12 5.72 -0.39
C GLY A 100 10.80 5.91 -1.86
N THR A 101 11.85 6.08 -2.66
CA THR A 101 11.79 6.23 -4.11
C THR A 101 12.75 5.25 -4.79
N ILE A 102 12.28 4.54 -5.80
CA ILE A 102 13.12 3.69 -6.66
C ILE A 102 13.86 4.55 -7.68
N TRP A 103 15.17 4.37 -7.77
CA TRP A 103 16.00 4.78 -8.90
C TRP A 103 16.62 3.53 -9.51
N ASP A 104 16.31 3.30 -10.78
CA ASP A 104 16.82 2.20 -11.58
C ASP A 104 17.32 2.75 -12.93
N ALA A 105 18.43 2.22 -13.45
CA ALA A 105 19.00 2.64 -14.72
C ALA A 105 18.58 1.76 -15.92
N GLY A 106 17.90 0.64 -15.67
CA GLY A 106 17.28 -0.22 -16.67
C GLY A 106 17.48 -1.70 -16.39
N GLY A 107 16.72 -2.53 -17.08
CA GLY A 107 16.61 -3.95 -16.79
C GLY A 107 15.21 -4.38 -17.21
N GLU A 108 14.83 -5.62 -16.93
CA GLU A 108 13.41 -5.97 -16.78
C GLU A 108 13.10 -6.12 -15.29
N ASP A 109 12.47 -5.10 -14.72
CA ASP A 109 12.35 -4.93 -13.28
C ASP A 109 10.96 -5.29 -12.77
N THR A 110 10.88 -5.66 -11.50
CA THR A 110 9.62 -6.06 -10.87
C THR A 110 9.41 -5.34 -9.54
N ILE A 111 8.23 -4.75 -9.35
CA ILE A 111 7.73 -4.43 -8.00
C ILE A 111 6.89 -5.61 -7.50
N ARG A 112 7.19 -6.10 -6.31
CA ARG A 112 6.51 -7.25 -5.71
C ARG A 112 6.03 -6.95 -4.30
N GLN A 113 4.73 -7.05 -4.06
CA GLN A 113 4.14 -7.14 -2.73
C GLN A 113 4.14 -8.59 -2.24
N THR A 114 4.20 -8.79 -0.93
CA THR A 114 4.06 -10.10 -0.28
C THR A 114 3.22 -9.98 0.98
N GLY A 115 2.47 -11.03 1.32
CA GLY A 115 1.58 -11.06 2.48
C GLY A 115 0.14 -10.64 2.14
N GLU A 116 -0.68 -10.46 3.17
CA GLU A 116 -2.16 -10.42 3.06
C GLU A 116 -2.74 -8.99 2.94
N ARG A 117 -1.91 -7.94 2.91
CA ARG A 117 -2.42 -6.56 2.81
C ARG A 117 -2.50 -6.10 1.37
N ASP A 118 -3.61 -5.47 1.06
CA ASP A 118 -3.86 -4.74 -0.19
C ASP A 118 -2.76 -3.71 -0.49
N ALA A 119 -2.24 -3.81 -1.69
CA ALA A 119 -1.30 -2.90 -2.30
C ALA A 119 -1.94 -2.17 -3.48
N VAL A 120 -1.43 -0.97 -3.73
CA VAL A 120 -1.68 -0.24 -4.97
C VAL A 120 -0.33 -0.06 -5.63
N ILE A 121 -0.05 -0.82 -6.68
CA ILE A 121 1.20 -0.77 -7.42
C ILE A 121 0.95 -0.01 -8.72
N ASN A 122 1.55 1.17 -8.85
CA ASN A 122 1.48 1.99 -10.05
C ASN A 122 2.88 2.13 -10.67
N LEU A 123 3.06 1.54 -11.86
CA LEU A 123 4.33 1.50 -12.58
C LEU A 123 4.65 2.81 -13.32
N ASN A 124 3.76 3.81 -13.29
CA ASN A 124 4.00 5.09 -13.95
C ASN A 124 4.99 5.95 -13.14
N PRO A 125 6.12 6.37 -13.74
CA PRO A 125 7.08 7.23 -13.06
C PRO A 125 6.46 8.52 -12.55
N GLY A 126 6.83 8.92 -11.34
CA GLY A 126 6.26 10.08 -10.67
C GLY A 126 4.84 9.90 -10.13
N GLN A 127 4.17 8.78 -10.43
CA GLN A 127 3.00 8.35 -9.68
C GLN A 127 3.44 7.58 -8.44
N HIS A 128 2.52 7.53 -7.48
CA HIS A 128 2.77 6.93 -6.21
C HIS A 128 2.10 5.56 -6.11
N SER A 129 2.69 4.71 -5.26
CA SER A 129 2.18 3.40 -4.91
C SER A 129 1.92 3.34 -3.39
N ARG A 130 1.13 2.33 -2.99
CA ARG A 130 0.96 1.91 -1.61
C ARG A 130 1.43 0.46 -1.49
N VAL A 131 2.51 0.24 -0.76
CA VAL A 131 3.12 -1.09 -0.58
C VAL A 131 3.51 -1.34 0.88
N GLY A 132 3.74 -2.60 1.23
CA GLY A 132 4.20 -3.00 2.56
C GLY A 132 3.20 -2.68 3.67
N ALA A 133 3.71 -2.41 4.88
CA ALA A 133 2.92 -1.99 6.04
C ALA A 133 2.67 -0.47 6.07
N SER A 134 1.63 -0.06 6.81
CA SER A 134 1.47 1.33 7.18
C SER A 134 2.37 1.72 8.38
N PRO A 135 3.05 2.90 8.40
CA PRO A 135 3.74 3.44 9.57
C PRO A 135 2.78 3.98 10.63
N THR A 136 1.53 4.26 10.29
CA THR A 136 0.47 4.46 11.28
C THR A 136 0.11 3.05 11.76
N HIS A 137 0.28 2.69 13.03
CA HIS A 137 -0.21 3.41 14.20
C HIS A 137 -1.12 4.59 13.89
N SER A 138 -2.40 4.31 13.63
CA SER A 138 -3.37 5.40 13.56
C SER A 138 -3.57 5.96 14.97
N ASP A 139 -3.12 7.20 15.16
CA ASP A 139 -3.64 8.06 16.21
C ASP A 139 -5.17 8.17 16.06
N VAL A 140 -5.88 7.72 17.10
CA VAL A 140 -7.27 8.08 17.42
C VAL A 140 -8.33 7.64 16.41
N TYR A 141 -8.86 6.42 16.59
CA TYR A 141 -10.30 6.24 16.39
C TYR A 141 -11.01 6.97 17.53
N SER A 142 -11.44 8.21 17.32
CA SER A 142 -12.65 8.63 18.02
C SER A 142 -13.75 7.84 17.35
N VAL A 143 -14.08 6.67 17.90
CA VAL A 143 -15.40 6.11 17.65
C VAL A 143 -16.35 7.23 18.05
N GLU A 144 -16.97 7.85 17.03
CA GLU A 144 -17.95 8.89 17.19
C GLU A 144 -18.98 8.34 18.17
N THR A 145 -19.11 9.00 19.33
CA THR A 145 -19.96 8.65 20.48
C THR A 145 -20.89 7.48 20.19
N ILE A 146 -20.56 6.26 20.67
CA ILE A 146 -21.55 5.18 20.70
C ILE A 146 -22.59 5.60 21.73
N GLY A 147 -23.64 6.26 21.24
CA GLY A 147 -24.77 6.69 22.06
C GLY A 147 -25.54 5.47 22.51
N PHE A 148 -25.59 5.27 23.83
CA PHE A 148 -26.60 4.42 24.43
C PHE A 148 -27.95 5.17 24.46
N SER A 149 -29.04 4.44 24.63
CA SER A 149 -30.34 5.08 24.84
C SER A 149 -30.28 6.00 26.07
N ASP A 150 -31.04 7.12 26.07
CA ASP A 150 -31.01 8.21 27.07
C ASP A 150 -31.19 7.78 28.56
N THR A 151 -31.34 6.48 28.86
CA THR A 151 -31.55 5.93 30.20
C THR A 151 -30.41 5.08 30.76
N ASP A 152 -29.42 4.68 29.95
CA ASP A 152 -28.35 3.78 30.41
C ASP A 152 -27.14 4.57 30.92
N THR A 153 -26.70 4.29 32.14
CA THR A 153 -25.47 4.87 32.72
C THR A 153 -24.34 3.85 32.64
N ILE A 154 -23.26 4.22 31.95
CA ILE A 154 -22.04 3.43 31.84
C ILE A 154 -21.35 3.40 33.22
N SER A 155 -20.93 2.22 33.66
CA SER A 155 -20.28 2.00 34.95
C SER A 155 -18.78 1.77 34.83
N HIS A 156 -18.36 0.95 33.86
CA HIS A 156 -16.97 0.67 33.52
C HIS A 156 -16.90 -0.01 32.15
N ILE A 157 -15.70 -0.01 31.58
CA ILE A 157 -15.36 -0.66 30.31
C ILE A 157 -14.26 -1.67 30.60
N VAL A 158 -14.37 -2.85 30.03
CA VAL A 158 -13.35 -3.89 30.09
C VAL A 158 -12.85 -4.12 28.67
N LEU A 159 -11.55 -3.90 28.47
CA LEU A 159 -10.84 -4.27 27.25
C LEU A 159 -10.37 -5.73 27.40
N ASP A 160 -10.31 -6.48 26.29
CA ASP A 160 -9.77 -7.85 26.32
C ASP A 160 -8.26 -7.80 26.66
N ASP A 161 -7.80 -8.78 27.44
CA ASP A 161 -6.61 -8.71 28.33
C ASP A 161 -5.25 -8.82 27.59
N GLU A 162 -5.21 -8.45 26.31
CA GLU A 162 -3.97 -8.41 25.50
C GLU A 162 -3.81 -7.10 24.69
N THR A 163 -4.74 -6.14 24.83
CA THR A 163 -4.64 -4.85 24.15
C THR A 163 -4.21 -3.77 25.11
N ASP A 164 -3.00 -3.25 24.91
CA ASP A 164 -2.62 -1.97 25.48
C ASP A 164 -3.58 -0.93 24.87
N GLY A 165 -4.32 -0.23 25.71
CA GLY A 165 -5.36 0.70 25.29
C GLY A 165 -6.05 1.23 26.52
N TRP A 166 -6.68 2.40 26.40
CA TRP A 166 -7.44 2.96 27.50
C TRP A 166 -8.78 3.52 27.03
N ALA A 167 -9.75 3.43 27.92
CA ALA A 167 -11.07 3.96 27.72
C ALA A 167 -11.34 5.07 28.74
N GLU A 168 -11.98 6.15 28.30
CA GLU A 168 -12.46 7.21 29.17
C GLU A 168 -13.98 7.33 29.04
N ILE A 169 -14.67 7.24 30.16
CA ILE A 169 -16.11 7.49 30.23
C ILE A 169 -16.30 9.00 30.34
N HIS A 170 -17.14 9.55 29.47
CA HIS A 170 -17.45 10.98 29.44
C HIS A 170 -18.12 11.42 30.76
N GLU A 171 -18.04 12.72 31.10
CA GLU A 171 -18.51 13.24 32.40
C GLU A 171 -20.00 12.95 32.69
N ASP A 172 -20.82 12.79 31.64
CA ASP A 172 -22.24 12.45 31.75
C ASP A 172 -22.53 10.96 31.97
N ASN A 173 -21.51 10.09 31.87
CA ASN A 173 -21.61 8.64 31.89
C ASN A 173 -22.57 8.05 30.83
N GLN A 174 -22.81 8.78 29.74
CA GLN A 174 -23.66 8.34 28.62
C GLN A 174 -22.83 8.07 27.35
N ALA A 175 -21.59 8.55 27.32
CA ALA A 175 -20.64 8.33 26.25
C ALA A 175 -19.31 7.83 26.80
N PHE A 176 -18.51 7.24 25.92
CA PHE A 176 -17.14 6.88 26.21
C PHE A 176 -16.27 7.09 24.97
N ARG A 177 -14.98 7.30 25.21
CA ARG A 177 -13.93 7.35 24.22
C ARG A 177 -13.03 6.13 24.40
N LEU A 178 -12.70 5.47 23.31
CA LEU A 178 -11.64 4.46 23.27
C LEU A 178 -10.40 5.06 22.64
N VAL A 179 -9.25 4.74 23.21
CA VAL A 179 -7.94 5.06 22.65
C VAL A 179 -7.13 3.76 22.66
N HIS A 180 -6.75 3.31 21.47
CA HIS A 180 -5.91 2.14 21.29
C HIS A 180 -4.44 2.50 21.58
N ASP A 181 -3.67 1.62 22.23
CA ASP A 181 -2.22 1.82 22.40
C ASP A 181 -1.49 1.34 21.14
N PRO A 182 -0.56 2.14 20.61
CA PRO A 182 0.28 1.77 19.48
C PRO A 182 1.09 0.50 19.58
N ASP A 183 1.55 0.18 20.78
CA ASP A 183 2.80 -0.56 20.94
C ASP A 183 2.62 -2.08 20.78
N THR A 184 1.40 -2.55 20.55
CA THR A 184 1.09 -3.95 20.28
C THR A 184 0.51 -4.11 18.88
N SER A 185 1.37 -4.39 17.91
CA SER A 185 0.97 -5.27 16.80
C SER A 185 0.27 -6.48 17.40
N ASN A 186 -0.91 -6.85 16.89
CA ASN A 186 -1.70 -8.00 17.34
C ASN A 186 -0.80 -9.23 17.65
N LEU A 187 -0.46 -9.47 18.92
CA LEU A 187 0.44 -10.58 19.26
C LEU A 187 -0.21 -11.95 18.98
N ASP A 188 -1.53 -11.97 18.76
CA ASP A 188 -2.36 -13.12 18.40
C ASP A 188 -2.70 -13.24 16.90
N GLY A 189 -2.41 -12.21 16.09
CA GLY A 189 -2.57 -12.24 14.64
C GLY A 189 -4.01 -12.15 14.12
N ASP A 190 -5.01 -11.82 14.95
CA ASP A 190 -6.44 -11.94 14.56
C ASP A 190 -7.09 -10.64 14.05
N GLY A 191 -6.50 -9.47 14.34
CA GLY A 191 -6.95 -8.17 13.83
C GLY A 191 -8.23 -7.62 14.51
N LEU A 192 -8.67 -8.21 15.62
CA LEU A 192 -9.94 -7.88 16.28
C LEU A 192 -9.73 -7.16 17.62
N LEU A 193 -10.22 -5.93 17.77
CA LEU A 193 -10.35 -5.29 19.08
C LEU A 193 -11.73 -5.57 19.67
N SER A 194 -11.80 -6.29 20.80
CA SER A 194 -13.06 -6.54 21.51
C SER A 194 -13.12 -5.84 22.87
N PHE A 195 -14.27 -5.23 23.20
CA PHE A 195 -14.49 -4.60 24.49
C PHE A 195 -15.93 -4.81 24.99
N ALA A 196 -16.10 -4.80 26.31
CA ALA A 196 -17.40 -4.89 26.96
C ALA A 196 -17.71 -3.60 27.73
N VAL A 197 -18.90 -3.04 27.49
CA VAL A 197 -19.41 -1.87 28.21
C VAL A 197 -20.44 -2.32 29.22
N TYR A 198 -20.20 -2.04 30.50
CA TYR A 198 -21.08 -2.43 31.60
C TYR A 198 -21.96 -1.27 32.06
N THR A 199 -23.27 -1.48 32.18
CA THR A 199 -24.20 -0.49 32.75
C THR A 199 -24.29 -0.63 34.27
N GLN A 200 -24.77 0.41 34.96
CA GLN A 200 -25.01 0.37 36.42
C GLN A 200 -25.97 -0.76 36.87
N GLY A 201 -26.78 -1.31 35.96
CA GLY A 201 -27.65 -2.45 36.23
C GLY A 201 -26.95 -3.82 36.25
N GLY A 202 -25.64 -3.86 35.94
CA GLY A 202 -24.86 -5.09 35.82
C GLY A 202 -25.05 -5.84 34.49
N THR A 203 -25.78 -5.24 33.53
CA THR A 203 -25.83 -5.72 32.15
C THR A 203 -24.62 -5.22 31.38
N PHE A 204 -24.25 -5.91 30.31
CA PHE A 204 -23.18 -5.47 29.43
C PHE A 204 -23.54 -5.72 27.97
N ASP A 205 -23.00 -4.88 27.09
CA ASP A 205 -22.97 -5.08 25.64
C ASP A 205 -21.52 -5.31 25.22
N ARG A 206 -21.31 -6.26 24.30
CA ARG A 206 -19.99 -6.56 23.75
C ARG A 206 -19.90 -6.00 22.33
N TYR A 207 -18.81 -5.28 22.09
CA TYR A 207 -18.48 -4.68 20.82
C TYR A 207 -17.22 -5.34 20.28
N VAL A 208 -17.22 -5.57 18.97
CA VAL A 208 -16.07 -6.05 18.21
C VAL A 208 -15.84 -5.01 17.13
N VAL A 209 -14.65 -4.42 17.12
CA VAL A 209 -14.20 -3.55 16.05
C VAL A 209 -13.31 -4.40 15.16
N ASP A 210 -13.77 -4.59 13.94
CA ASP A 210 -12.96 -5.16 12.87
C ASP A 210 -12.01 -4.07 12.37
N ASN A 211 -10.71 -4.28 12.55
CA ASN A 211 -9.66 -3.37 12.08
C ASN A 211 -8.94 -3.94 10.84
N HIS A 212 -9.45 -5.01 10.23
CA HIS A 212 -8.94 -5.54 8.98
C HIS A 212 -9.05 -4.51 7.84
N ASP A 213 -10.14 -3.72 7.85
CA ASP A 213 -10.50 -2.83 6.73
C ASP A 213 -10.17 -1.35 6.93
N VAL A 214 -9.54 -0.95 8.05
CA VAL A 214 -9.21 0.47 8.21
C VAL A 214 -7.87 0.78 7.58
N GLU A 215 -7.96 1.23 6.33
CA GLU A 215 -6.89 1.76 5.51
C GLU A 215 -6.46 3.19 5.96
N VAL A 216 -6.18 3.37 7.26
CA VAL A 216 -5.48 4.55 7.79
C VAL A 216 -4.00 4.25 7.72
N GLY A 217 -3.40 4.51 6.55
CA GLY A 217 -1.99 4.30 6.33
C GLY A 217 -1.39 5.06 5.17
N LEU A 218 -0.04 5.14 5.10
CA LEU A 218 0.66 5.92 4.07
C LEU A 218 0.06 5.59 2.71
N ARG A 219 -0.68 6.57 2.21
CA ARG A 219 -0.85 6.72 0.78
C ARG A 219 0.50 7.25 0.29
N GLU A 220 0.93 6.79 -0.87
CA GLU A 220 2.10 7.35 -1.54
C GLU A 220 3.47 7.01 -0.93
N ASN A 221 3.62 5.84 -0.31
CA ASN A 221 4.87 5.48 0.37
C ASN A 221 6.00 4.99 -0.55
N LEU A 222 5.66 4.58 -1.76
CA LEU A 222 6.62 4.21 -2.79
C LEU A 222 6.44 5.11 -4.00
N HIS A 223 7.54 5.71 -4.44
CA HIS A 223 7.61 6.43 -5.71
C HIS A 223 8.57 5.76 -6.68
N ILE A 224 8.34 5.96 -7.97
CA ILE A 224 9.29 5.64 -9.04
C ILE A 224 9.87 6.95 -9.57
N ALA A 225 11.19 7.11 -9.55
CA ALA A 225 11.84 8.33 -10.01
C ALA A 225 11.59 8.58 -11.51
N GLN A 226 11.60 9.86 -11.92
CA GLN A 226 11.38 10.21 -13.31
C GLN A 226 12.43 9.56 -14.23
N GLY A 227 11.96 8.95 -15.33
CA GLY A 227 12.82 8.32 -16.33
C GLY A 227 13.24 6.88 -16.00
N VAL A 228 12.83 6.36 -14.85
CA VAL A 228 12.87 4.92 -14.55
C VAL A 228 11.75 4.23 -15.32
N MET A 229 11.97 3.00 -15.78
CA MET A 229 10.93 2.12 -16.30
C MET A 229 10.91 0.86 -15.43
N ILE A 230 9.72 0.43 -15.01
CA ILE A 230 9.52 -0.85 -14.33
C ILE A 230 8.49 -1.59 -15.17
N GLU A 231 8.83 -2.82 -15.57
CA GLU A 231 8.05 -3.58 -16.55
C GLU A 231 7.01 -4.46 -15.86
N ASN A 232 7.27 -4.92 -14.64
CA ASN A 232 6.46 -5.95 -14.02
C ASN A 232 5.93 -5.55 -12.63
N ALA A 233 4.71 -6.01 -12.32
CA ALA A 233 4.10 -5.89 -11.00
C ALA A 233 3.54 -7.23 -10.54
N HIS A 234 3.74 -7.52 -9.25
CA HIS A 234 3.18 -8.70 -8.58
C HIS A 234 2.55 -8.27 -7.26
N GLY A 235 1.25 -8.46 -7.09
CA GLY A 235 0.57 -8.25 -5.82
C GLY A 235 0.85 -9.36 -4.81
N GLY A 236 0.18 -9.30 -3.67
CA GLY A 236 0.26 -10.22 -2.54
C GLY A 236 -0.90 -11.22 -2.52
N GLN A 237 -1.55 -11.32 -1.36
CA GLN A 237 -2.70 -12.17 -1.08
C GLN A 237 -3.94 -11.36 -0.69
N GLY A 238 -3.85 -10.03 -0.75
CA GLY A 238 -4.96 -9.11 -0.48
C GLY A 238 -5.58 -8.65 -1.79
N ASP A 239 -6.59 -7.78 -1.72
CA ASP A 239 -7.27 -7.28 -2.92
C ASP A 239 -6.44 -6.12 -3.51
N ASP A 240 -5.56 -6.44 -4.46
CA ASP A 240 -4.56 -5.51 -4.97
C ASP A 240 -5.04 -4.71 -6.19
N VAL A 241 -4.49 -3.50 -6.35
CA VAL A 241 -4.69 -2.66 -7.54
C VAL A 241 -3.36 -2.49 -8.26
N LEU A 242 -3.25 -3.06 -9.46
CA LEU A 242 -2.05 -2.98 -10.29
C LEU A 242 -2.33 -2.13 -11.53
N VAL A 243 -1.51 -1.10 -11.72
CA VAL A 243 -1.56 -0.18 -12.86
C VAL A 243 -0.22 -0.20 -13.56
N GLY A 244 -0.21 -0.74 -14.78
CA GLY A 244 0.92 -0.69 -15.70
C GLY A 244 1.19 0.73 -16.21
N ASN A 245 2.21 0.86 -17.03
CA ASN A 245 2.66 2.10 -17.62
C ASN A 245 2.38 2.14 -19.12
N HIS A 246 3.34 2.62 -19.91
CA HIS A 246 3.17 2.86 -21.34
C HIS A 246 4.01 1.91 -22.20
N GLY A 247 4.72 0.97 -21.58
CA GLY A 247 5.41 -0.11 -22.26
C GLY A 247 4.82 -1.45 -21.84
N ASP A 248 5.28 -2.50 -22.49
CA ASP A 248 4.77 -3.86 -22.32
C ASP A 248 4.97 -4.34 -20.88
N ASN A 249 3.86 -4.52 -20.15
CA ASN A 249 3.89 -4.93 -18.75
C ASN A 249 3.50 -6.39 -18.54
N ARG A 250 4.05 -7.01 -17.47
CA ARG A 250 3.52 -8.27 -16.94
C ARG A 250 2.95 -8.03 -15.55
N LEU A 251 1.64 -8.22 -15.42
CA LEU A 251 0.89 -7.93 -14.21
C LEU A 251 0.31 -9.23 -13.64
N ASN A 252 0.61 -9.51 -12.37
CA ASN A 252 0.07 -10.65 -11.62
C ASN A 252 -0.53 -10.12 -10.33
N GLY A 253 -1.84 -10.22 -10.17
CA GLY A 253 -2.54 -9.77 -8.96
C GLY A 253 -2.11 -10.60 -7.76
N GLY A 254 -2.26 -11.92 -7.85
CA GLY A 254 -1.85 -12.85 -6.81
C GLY A 254 -3.04 -13.66 -6.36
N ALA A 255 -3.27 -13.72 -5.06
CA ALA A 255 -4.53 -14.19 -4.49
C ALA A 255 -5.29 -12.99 -3.93
N GLY A 256 -6.60 -13.12 -3.70
CA GLY A 256 -7.48 -11.96 -3.49
C GLY A 256 -8.21 -11.57 -4.78
N ASP A 257 -9.17 -10.66 -4.64
CA ASP A 257 -9.98 -10.15 -5.77
C ASP A 257 -9.31 -8.89 -6.35
N ASP A 258 -8.46 -9.06 -7.36
CA ASP A 258 -7.55 -8.02 -7.84
C ASP A 258 -8.13 -7.14 -8.96
N LEU A 259 -7.65 -5.89 -9.05
CA LEU A 259 -7.93 -4.97 -10.16
C LEU A 259 -6.66 -4.66 -10.96
N LEU A 260 -6.62 -5.13 -12.20
CA LEU A 260 -5.48 -5.00 -13.10
C LEU A 260 -5.79 -4.02 -14.24
N THR A 261 -4.85 -3.13 -14.53
CA THR A 261 -4.91 -2.16 -15.65
C THR A 261 -3.57 -2.19 -16.37
N GLY A 262 -3.56 -2.61 -17.63
CA GLY A 262 -2.33 -2.74 -18.43
C GLY A 262 -1.72 -1.39 -18.78
N GLY A 263 -2.56 -0.45 -19.21
CA GLY A 263 -2.14 0.85 -19.70
C GLY A 263 -1.97 0.82 -21.22
N ALA A 264 -0.78 1.18 -21.70
CA ALA A 264 -0.46 1.09 -23.13
C ALA A 264 0.74 0.19 -23.32
N GLY A 265 0.80 -0.52 -24.44
CA GLY A 265 1.79 -1.56 -24.67
C GLY A 265 1.09 -2.87 -24.97
N ALA A 266 1.86 -3.91 -25.28
CA ALA A 266 1.34 -5.26 -25.38
C ALA A 266 1.50 -5.95 -24.01
N ASP A 267 0.46 -5.89 -23.20
CA ASP A 267 0.53 -6.32 -21.81
C ASP A 267 0.19 -7.81 -21.66
N VAL A 268 0.72 -8.41 -20.59
CA VAL A 268 0.43 -9.79 -20.21
C VAL A 268 -0.12 -9.82 -18.79
N PHE A 269 -1.38 -10.23 -18.68
CA PHE A 269 -2.03 -10.49 -17.40
C PHE A 269 -1.79 -11.96 -17.02
N VAL A 270 -1.08 -12.17 -15.93
CA VAL A 270 -0.62 -13.48 -15.47
C VAL A 270 -1.48 -13.93 -14.30
N PHE A 271 -2.02 -15.14 -14.41
CA PHE A 271 -2.80 -15.76 -13.35
C PHE A 271 -2.11 -17.04 -12.91
N ASP A 272 -1.71 -17.09 -11.64
CA ASP A 272 -1.16 -18.29 -11.00
C ASP A 272 -2.26 -19.04 -10.24
N PRO A 273 -2.14 -20.37 -10.01
CA PRO A 273 -3.14 -21.11 -9.25
C PRO A 273 -3.35 -20.51 -7.85
N GLY A 274 -4.61 -20.34 -7.46
CA GLY A 274 -5.01 -19.64 -6.25
C GLY A 274 -5.44 -18.19 -6.45
N PHE A 275 -5.51 -17.69 -7.68
CA PHE A 275 -6.17 -16.41 -7.99
C PHE A 275 -7.69 -16.53 -7.78
N ASP A 276 -8.30 -15.53 -7.14
CA ASP A 276 -9.73 -15.50 -6.82
C ASP A 276 -10.54 -14.80 -7.94
N ASP A 277 -11.39 -13.82 -7.65
CA ASP A 277 -12.23 -13.16 -8.66
C ASP A 277 -11.61 -11.81 -9.11
N ASP A 278 -10.80 -11.87 -10.16
CA ASP A 278 -10.03 -10.73 -10.68
C ASP A 278 -10.75 -9.95 -11.78
N THR A 279 -10.38 -8.68 -11.92
CA THR A 279 -10.90 -7.76 -12.93
C THR A 279 -9.79 -7.09 -13.72
N ILE A 280 -9.84 -7.18 -15.05
CA ILE A 280 -9.01 -6.42 -15.99
C ILE A 280 -9.83 -5.25 -16.54
N SER A 281 -9.31 -4.04 -16.39
CA SER A 281 -10.07 -2.81 -16.63
C SER A 281 -9.97 -2.23 -18.06
N ASP A 282 -8.91 -2.55 -18.81
CA ASP A 282 -8.57 -1.88 -20.07
C ASP A 282 -8.04 -2.79 -21.18
N PHE A 283 -8.25 -4.10 -21.09
CA PHE A 283 -7.72 -5.11 -22.02
C PHE A 283 -7.93 -4.74 -23.50
N ASP A 284 -6.85 -4.70 -24.29
CA ASP A 284 -6.87 -4.56 -25.74
C ASP A 284 -6.69 -5.92 -26.44
N VAL A 285 -7.76 -6.43 -27.05
CA VAL A 285 -7.78 -7.69 -27.80
C VAL A 285 -6.80 -7.78 -28.96
N ASN A 286 -6.18 -6.67 -29.38
CA ASN A 286 -5.22 -6.65 -30.49
C ASN A 286 -3.76 -6.71 -30.02
N GLU A 287 -3.49 -6.40 -28.76
CA GLU A 287 -2.13 -6.24 -28.22
C GLU A 287 -1.91 -7.14 -26.98
N ASP A 288 -2.88 -7.20 -26.08
CA ASP A 288 -2.76 -7.85 -24.77
C ASP A 288 -3.02 -9.36 -24.81
N ARG A 289 -2.50 -10.03 -23.78
CA ARG A 289 -2.58 -11.49 -23.64
C ARG A 289 -2.83 -11.92 -22.21
N LEU A 290 -3.36 -13.13 -22.06
CA LEU A 290 -3.44 -13.82 -20.78
C LEU A 290 -2.40 -14.94 -20.71
N ASP A 291 -1.72 -15.02 -19.58
CA ASP A 291 -0.93 -16.19 -19.20
C ASP A 291 -1.73 -17.01 -18.19
N LEU A 292 -2.38 -18.06 -18.69
CA LEU A 292 -3.16 -19.04 -17.91
C LEU A 292 -2.42 -20.38 -17.82
N SER A 293 -1.08 -20.35 -17.89
CA SER A 293 -0.24 -21.53 -18.04
C SER A 293 -0.59 -22.65 -17.04
N GLY A 294 -1.19 -23.73 -17.55
CA GLY A 294 -1.57 -24.90 -16.75
C GLY A 294 -3.00 -24.91 -16.21
N MET A 295 -3.80 -23.88 -16.51
CA MET A 295 -5.20 -23.77 -16.11
C MET A 295 -6.18 -24.22 -17.20
N ILE A 296 -7.42 -24.48 -16.79
CA ILE A 296 -8.50 -24.93 -17.69
C ILE A 296 -9.67 -23.96 -17.58
N ILE A 297 -9.99 -23.31 -18.70
CA ILE A 297 -11.20 -22.51 -18.84
C ILE A 297 -12.42 -23.44 -18.79
N ASP A 298 -13.32 -23.20 -17.83
CA ASP A 298 -14.60 -23.92 -17.68
C ASP A 298 -15.66 -23.29 -18.59
N SER A 299 -15.82 -21.98 -18.50
CA SER A 299 -16.76 -21.21 -19.31
C SER A 299 -16.26 -19.80 -19.58
N ALA A 300 -16.85 -19.17 -20.59
CA ALA A 300 -16.69 -17.76 -20.84
C ALA A 300 -17.98 -17.19 -21.40
N GLU A 301 -18.49 -16.15 -20.75
CA GLU A 301 -19.83 -15.62 -21.00
C GLU A 301 -19.82 -14.11 -20.97
N LEU A 302 -20.60 -13.50 -21.87
CA LEU A 302 -20.86 -12.07 -21.83
C LEU A 302 -21.97 -11.79 -20.81
N VAL A 303 -21.65 -11.01 -19.78
CA VAL A 303 -22.56 -10.60 -18.70
C VAL A 303 -22.75 -9.09 -18.79
N GLY A 304 -23.81 -8.67 -19.49
CA GLY A 304 -23.99 -7.23 -19.77
C GLY A 304 -23.02 -6.76 -20.86
N ALA A 305 -22.09 -5.87 -20.50
CA ALA A 305 -21.01 -5.42 -21.38
C ALA A 305 -19.68 -6.14 -21.11
N ASP A 306 -19.58 -6.85 -19.98
CA ASP A 306 -18.34 -7.46 -19.51
C ASP A 306 -18.25 -8.92 -19.98
N THR A 307 -17.04 -9.41 -20.21
CA THR A 307 -16.81 -10.86 -20.37
C THR A 307 -16.32 -11.45 -19.06
N VAL A 308 -16.95 -12.53 -18.61
CA VAL A 308 -16.51 -13.27 -17.43
C VAL A 308 -16.01 -14.64 -17.87
N ILE A 309 -14.73 -14.91 -17.63
CA ILE A 309 -14.09 -16.22 -17.83
C ILE A 309 -14.05 -16.93 -16.49
N ARG A 310 -14.57 -18.16 -16.41
CA ARG A 310 -14.48 -19.01 -15.22
C ARG A 310 -13.39 -20.03 -15.40
N ILE A 311 -12.46 -20.11 -14.44
CA ILE A 311 -11.38 -21.10 -14.44
C ILE A 311 -11.70 -22.25 -13.50
N THR A 312 -11.43 -23.47 -13.94
CA THR A 312 -11.80 -24.68 -13.19
C THR A 312 -10.96 -24.80 -11.92
N GLY A 313 -11.61 -24.65 -10.76
CA GLY A 313 -10.97 -24.87 -9.46
C GLY A 313 -10.21 -23.67 -8.91
N GLU A 314 -10.20 -22.57 -9.65
CA GLU A 314 -9.69 -21.25 -9.26
C GLU A 314 -10.92 -20.29 -9.15
N GLY A 315 -10.78 -19.00 -9.45
CA GLY A 315 -11.90 -18.05 -9.53
C GLY A 315 -12.29 -17.64 -10.96
N THR A 316 -12.58 -16.35 -11.12
CA THR A 316 -13.04 -15.74 -12.38
C THR A 316 -12.15 -14.59 -12.83
N ILE A 317 -12.11 -14.37 -14.14
CA ILE A 317 -11.44 -13.22 -14.75
C ILE A 317 -12.51 -12.41 -15.46
N THR A 318 -12.75 -11.20 -14.99
CA THR A 318 -13.71 -10.26 -15.57
C THR A 318 -12.99 -9.24 -16.43
N PHE A 319 -13.43 -9.11 -17.68
CA PHE A 319 -12.96 -8.07 -18.59
C PHE A 319 -14.02 -6.98 -18.68
N ASN A 320 -13.70 -5.79 -18.19
CA ASN A 320 -14.66 -4.68 -18.14
C ASN A 320 -14.97 -4.12 -19.53
N ASP A 321 -16.25 -3.96 -19.81
CA ASP A 321 -16.78 -3.28 -21.01
C ASP A 321 -16.23 -3.83 -22.36
N ILE A 322 -15.84 -5.11 -22.40
CA ILE A 322 -15.30 -5.75 -23.60
C ILE A 322 -15.79 -7.19 -23.79
N ASP A 323 -16.14 -7.53 -25.04
CA ASP A 323 -16.48 -8.88 -25.47
C ASP A 323 -15.25 -9.60 -26.03
N VAL A 324 -14.60 -10.42 -25.20
CA VAL A 324 -13.44 -11.24 -25.60
C VAL A 324 -13.83 -12.67 -25.98
N THR A 325 -15.12 -13.04 -25.92
CA THR A 325 -15.57 -14.43 -26.05
C THR A 325 -15.17 -15.09 -27.37
N ALA A 326 -15.02 -14.31 -28.44
CA ALA A 326 -14.61 -14.80 -29.77
C ALA A 326 -13.10 -15.12 -29.88
N PHE A 327 -12.28 -14.62 -28.96
CA PHE A 327 -10.81 -14.77 -28.98
C PHE A 327 -10.32 -15.90 -28.09
N ILE A 328 -11.19 -16.45 -27.25
CA ILE A 328 -10.84 -17.50 -26.29
C ILE A 328 -10.38 -18.77 -27.01
N GLY A 329 -9.20 -19.24 -26.64
CA GLY A 329 -8.56 -20.43 -27.22
C GLY A 329 -7.80 -20.16 -28.52
N THR A 330 -7.58 -18.90 -28.89
CA THR A 330 -6.66 -18.53 -29.97
C THR A 330 -5.24 -18.30 -29.43
N ASP A 331 -4.22 -18.62 -30.22
CA ASP A 331 -2.80 -18.41 -29.89
C ASP A 331 -2.44 -16.91 -29.74
N ASP A 332 -3.32 -16.02 -30.17
CA ASP A 332 -3.15 -14.57 -30.06
C ASP A 332 -3.67 -14.03 -28.71
N PHE A 333 -4.57 -14.75 -28.04
CA PHE A 333 -5.19 -14.36 -26.76
C PHE A 333 -4.54 -15.03 -25.53
N LEU A 334 -4.00 -16.24 -25.70
CA LEU A 334 -3.34 -17.01 -24.65
C LEU A 334 -1.85 -17.18 -24.97
N ILE A 335 -1.01 -17.15 -23.93
CA ILE A 335 0.41 -17.55 -23.99
C ILE A 335 0.57 -19.01 -23.53
#